data_AF-A0A7S0ZH30-F1
#
_entry.id   AF-A0A7S0ZH30-F1
#
_cell.length_a   1.000
_cell.length_b   1.000
_cell.length_c   1.000
_cell.angle_alpha   90.00
_cell.angle_beta   90.00
_cell.angle_gamma   90.00
#
_symmetry.space_group_name_H-M   'P 1'
#
loop_
_entity.id
_entity.type
_entity.pdbx_description
1 polymer ?
#
loop_
_entity_poly.entity_id
_entity_poly.type
_entity_poly.pdbx_seq_one_letter_code
_entity_poly.pdbx_strand_id
1 'polypeptide(L)'
;SIAPQLSLVIGALKSALERACSNPANPRYNHYLFDSIACLVKVLGPMSVEMLSKLEELLFGTFQIILANDIVEFGPYVLQILAQMLSLHLKQHEKPLPNEYTILLPALLTPTLWDRSGYIPGMVQYLDSFIRKNVSVILSSNQLIPILGIFQKLIASKAHDHYGLSLISALVQCVPLDTMKPYLIDILKVLVIRLQTGKTVKYTQKLLCFLSIFVVHYGTEVLASSLDSIQPQLLLLIIQQVWIKDVVSIGNFIDRKCCAIGSASLLTSKIF
;
A
#
# COMPACT_ATOMS: atom_id res chain seq x y z
N SER A 1 28.69 -10.43 21.14
CA SER A 1 27.35 -11.03 21.03
C SER A 1 26.35 -10.07 21.68
N ILE A 2 25.44 -9.47 20.90
CA ILE A 2 24.48 -8.43 21.37
C ILE A 2 23.13 -9.06 21.80
N ALA A 3 22.93 -10.36 21.55
CA ALA A 3 21.68 -11.09 21.81
C ALA A 3 21.07 -10.90 23.22
N PRO A 4 21.83 -10.96 24.34
CA PRO A 4 21.24 -10.75 25.67
C PRO A 4 20.85 -9.28 25.94
N GLN A 5 21.50 -8.32 25.29
CA GLN A 5 21.12 -6.90 25.39
C GLN A 5 19.84 -6.63 24.57
N LEU A 6 19.65 -7.39 23.49
CA LEU A 6 18.50 -7.26 22.61
C LEU A 6 17.19 -7.64 23.29
N SER A 7 17.17 -8.76 24.01
CA SER A 7 15.99 -9.18 24.77
C SER A 7 15.63 -8.18 25.87
N LEU A 8 16.62 -7.57 26.53
CA LEU A 8 16.40 -6.52 27.53
C LEU A 8 15.77 -5.27 26.91
N VAL A 9 16.28 -4.82 25.75
CA VAL A 9 15.74 -3.64 25.06
C VAL A 9 14.31 -3.88 24.61
N ILE A 10 14.01 -5.05 24.02
CA ILE A 10 12.65 -5.36 23.58
C ILE A 10 11.69 -5.46 24.77
N GLY A 11 12.10 -6.10 25.87
CA GLY A 11 11.31 -6.16 27.09
C GLY A 11 11.00 -4.77 27.67
N ALA A 12 12.02 -3.90 27.74
CA ALA A 12 11.84 -2.52 28.22
C ALA A 12 10.88 -1.70 27.34
N LEU A 13 10.98 -1.84 26.01
CA LEU A 13 10.07 -1.17 25.08
C LEU A 13 8.63 -1.68 25.20
N LYS A 14 8.43 -2.99 25.37
CA LYS A 14 7.11 -3.58 25.61
C LYS A 14 6.48 -3.01 26.89
N SER A 15 7.21 -3.03 28.00
CA SER A 15 6.71 -2.47 29.26
C SER A 15 6.50 -0.94 29.21
N ALA A 16 7.27 -0.23 28.40
CA ALA A 16 7.05 1.19 28.13
C ALA A 16 5.76 1.41 27.33
N LEU A 17 5.50 0.58 26.32
CA LEU A 17 4.28 0.63 25.50
C LEU A 17 3.04 0.31 26.33
N GLU A 18 3.07 -0.74 27.15
CA GLU A 18 1.97 -1.10 28.05
C GLU A 18 1.61 0.05 29.01
N ARG A 19 2.63 0.70 29.60
CA ARG A 19 2.43 1.88 30.46
C ARG A 19 1.85 3.07 29.69
N ALA A 20 2.34 3.32 28.47
CA ALA A 20 1.84 4.41 27.64
C ALA A 20 0.36 4.18 27.24
N CYS A 21 -0.06 2.93 27.02
CA CYS A 21 -1.46 2.58 26.77
C CYS A 21 -2.37 2.87 27.96
N SER A 22 -1.89 2.71 29.19
CA SER A 22 -2.69 3.03 30.38
C SER A 22 -2.77 4.54 30.64
N ASN A 23 -1.79 5.33 30.19
CA ASN A 23 -1.78 6.78 30.40
C ASN A 23 -0.97 7.51 29.30
N PRO A 24 -1.58 7.87 28.16
CA PRO A 24 -0.92 8.51 27.03
C PRO A 24 -0.67 10.03 27.26
N ALA A 25 -0.05 10.41 28.38
CA ALA A 25 0.02 11.80 28.82
C ALA A 25 1.01 12.69 28.03
N ASN A 26 2.08 12.12 27.47
CA ASN A 26 3.14 12.90 26.80
C ASN A 26 3.27 12.52 25.32
N PRO A 27 2.72 13.32 24.39
CA PRO A 27 2.75 13.04 22.96
C PRO A 27 4.16 12.89 22.37
N ARG A 28 5.12 13.68 22.88
CA ARG A 28 6.52 13.63 22.39
C ARG A 28 7.20 12.34 22.81
N TYR A 29 6.98 11.91 24.06
CA TYR A 29 7.46 10.62 24.52
C TYR A 29 6.84 9.47 23.72
N ASN A 30 5.51 9.50 23.52
CA ASN A 30 4.79 8.48 22.76
C ASN A 30 5.31 8.37 21.32
N HIS A 31 5.53 9.51 20.65
CA HIS A 31 6.12 9.55 19.32
C HIS A 31 7.49 8.86 19.28
N TYR A 32 8.41 9.24 20.16
CA TYR A 32 9.74 8.63 20.21
C TYR A 32 9.71 7.15 20.62
N LEU A 33 8.74 6.73 21.43
CA LEU A 33 8.55 5.33 21.78
C LEU A 33 8.18 4.51 20.54
N PHE A 34 7.20 4.95 19.76
CA PHE A 34 6.83 4.27 18.52
C PHE A 34 7.94 4.32 17.46
N ASP A 35 8.65 5.43 17.32
CA ASP A 35 9.83 5.52 16.44
C ASP A 35 10.93 4.54 16.86
N SER A 36 11.16 4.38 18.16
CA SER A 36 12.12 3.42 18.68
C SER A 36 11.72 1.99 18.35
N ILE A 37 10.44 1.65 18.49
CA ILE A 37 9.89 0.34 18.10
C ILE A 37 10.02 0.13 16.58
N ALA A 38 9.63 1.11 15.76
CA ALA A 38 9.72 1.03 14.30
C ALA A 38 11.18 0.87 13.82
N CYS A 39 12.11 1.59 14.45
CA CYS A 39 13.54 1.46 14.19
C CYS A 39 14.04 0.05 14.55
N LEU A 40 13.64 -0.45 15.71
CA LEU A 40 14.01 -1.79 16.16
C LEU A 40 13.47 -2.87 15.20
N VAL A 41 12.22 -2.77 14.76
CA VAL A 41 11.65 -3.65 13.72
C VAL A 41 12.45 -3.56 12.42
N LYS A 42 12.83 -2.35 11.99
CA LYS A 42 13.60 -2.12 10.75
C LYS A 42 14.96 -2.81 10.77
N VAL A 43 15.63 -2.77 11.92
CA VAL A 43 16.99 -3.28 12.07
C VAL A 43 16.99 -4.79 12.30
N LEU A 44 16.08 -5.28 13.14
CA LEU A 44 16.09 -6.68 13.59
C LEU A 44 15.24 -7.62 12.74
N GLY A 45 14.10 -7.14 12.24
CA GLY A 45 13.16 -7.96 11.48
C GLY A 45 13.79 -8.61 10.24
N PRO A 46 14.66 -7.94 9.45
CA PRO A 46 15.33 -8.57 8.32
C PRO A 46 16.45 -9.55 8.68
N MET A 47 16.88 -9.63 9.95
CA MET A 47 18.04 -10.45 10.33
C MET A 47 17.78 -11.95 10.24
N SER A 48 16.56 -12.39 10.57
CA SER A 48 16.11 -13.78 10.47
C SER A 48 14.60 -13.88 10.65
N VAL A 49 13.99 -14.96 10.16
CA VAL A 49 12.55 -15.23 10.31
C VAL A 49 12.17 -15.38 11.79
N GLU A 50 13.04 -15.99 12.59
CA GLU A 50 12.84 -16.20 14.02
C GLU A 50 12.81 -14.86 14.78
N MET A 51 13.66 -13.91 14.38
CA MET A 51 13.64 -12.58 14.98
C MET A 51 12.37 -11.80 14.65
N LEU A 52 11.89 -11.87 13.41
CA LEU A 52 10.62 -11.27 13.03
C LEU A 52 9.46 -11.89 13.84
N SER A 53 9.39 -13.21 13.93
CA SER A 53 8.35 -13.90 14.73
C SER A 53 8.39 -13.52 16.22
N LYS A 54 9.57 -13.33 16.80
CA LYS A 54 9.69 -12.84 18.19
C LYS A 54 9.16 -11.42 18.36
N LEU A 55 9.41 -10.53 17.40
CA LEU A 55 8.88 -9.17 17.44
C LEU A 55 7.35 -9.16 17.35
N GLU A 56 6.80 -10.00 16.47
CA GLU A 56 5.35 -10.17 16.30
C GLU A 56 4.69 -10.68 17.57
N GLU A 57 5.23 -11.75 18.16
CA GLU A 57 4.74 -12.31 19.43
C GLU A 57 4.71 -11.28 20.56
N LEU A 58 5.72 -10.40 20.61
CA LEU A 58 5.84 -9.40 21.66
C LEU A 58 4.93 -8.18 21.45
N LEU A 59 4.65 -7.81 20.20
CA LEU A 59 3.95 -6.57 19.87
C LEU A 59 2.47 -6.77 19.54
N PHE A 60 2.08 -7.90 18.94
CA PHE A 60 0.70 -8.11 18.46
C PHE A 60 -0.34 -7.97 19.57
N GLY A 61 -0.10 -8.56 20.75
CA GLY A 61 -1.06 -8.46 21.86
C GLY A 61 -1.35 -7.01 22.25
N THR A 62 -0.31 -6.19 22.40
CA THR A 62 -0.47 -4.76 22.75
C THR A 62 -1.11 -3.97 21.61
N PHE A 63 -0.76 -4.27 20.36
CA PHE A 63 -1.36 -3.63 19.19
C PHE A 63 -2.85 -3.96 19.03
N GLN A 64 -3.25 -5.21 19.30
CA GLN A 64 -4.66 -5.60 19.32
C GLN A 64 -5.44 -4.84 20.40
N ILE A 65 -4.88 -4.70 21.61
CA ILE A 65 -5.50 -3.90 22.68
C ILE A 65 -5.67 -2.44 22.26
N ILE A 66 -4.64 -1.83 21.66
CA ILE A 66 -4.70 -0.44 21.17
C ILE A 66 -5.82 -0.26 20.15
N LEU A 67 -5.92 -1.18 19.18
CA LEU A 67 -6.92 -1.10 18.11
C LEU A 67 -8.33 -1.41 18.63
N ALA A 68 -8.49 -2.41 19.50
CA ALA A 68 -9.78 -2.81 20.06
C ALA A 68 -10.36 -1.76 21.01
N ASN A 69 -9.51 -1.11 21.81
CA ASN A 69 -9.92 -0.03 22.70
C ASN A 69 -9.99 1.34 22.02
N ASP A 70 -9.76 1.38 20.70
CA ASP A 70 -9.76 2.60 19.88
C ASP A 70 -8.89 3.74 20.47
N ILE A 71 -7.66 3.43 20.89
CA ILE A 71 -6.72 4.45 21.40
C ILE A 71 -6.19 5.25 20.20
N VAL A 72 -6.92 6.33 19.87
CA VAL A 72 -6.80 7.04 18.59
C VAL A 72 -5.41 7.63 18.36
N GLU A 73 -4.72 8.06 19.43
CA GLU A 73 -3.37 8.63 19.35
C GLU A 73 -2.34 7.62 18.84
N PHE A 74 -2.59 6.33 19.03
CA PHE A 74 -1.64 5.25 18.76
C PHE A 74 -1.96 4.45 17.51
N GLY A 75 -3.24 4.44 17.08
CA GLY A 75 -3.70 3.73 15.90
C GLY A 75 -2.82 3.92 14.65
N PRO A 76 -2.47 5.16 14.26
CA PRO A 76 -1.60 5.41 13.10
C PRO A 76 -0.24 4.73 13.19
N TYR A 77 0.42 4.80 14.36
CA TYR A 77 1.73 4.19 14.57
C TYR A 77 1.66 2.66 14.53
N VAL A 78 0.64 2.09 15.19
CA VAL A 78 0.40 0.65 15.19
C VAL A 78 0.23 0.12 13.77
N LEU A 79 -0.58 0.79 12.95
CA LEU A 79 -0.80 0.38 11.56
C LEU A 79 0.48 0.47 10.71
N GLN A 80 1.29 1.51 10.89
CA GLN A 80 2.57 1.66 10.19
C GLN A 80 3.56 0.56 10.57
N ILE A 81 3.67 0.23 11.86
CA ILE A 81 4.59 -0.81 12.34
C ILE A 81 4.10 -2.20 11.93
N LEU A 82 2.79 -2.46 11.99
CA LEU A 82 2.20 -3.69 11.48
C LEU A 82 2.50 -3.87 9.99
N ALA A 83 2.29 -2.81 9.19
CA ALA A 83 2.61 -2.81 7.77
C ALA A 83 4.11 -3.04 7.51
N GLN A 84 4.97 -2.43 8.32
CA GLN A 84 6.41 -2.63 8.24
C GLN A 84 6.79 -4.08 8.52
N MET A 85 6.34 -4.68 9.64
CA MET A 85 6.59 -6.09 9.94
C MET A 85 6.08 -7.00 8.82
N LEU A 86 4.85 -6.74 8.33
CA LEU A 86 4.26 -7.49 7.22
C LEU A 86 5.11 -7.41 5.94
N SER A 87 5.68 -6.24 5.64
CA SER A 87 6.52 -6.03 4.46
C SER A 87 7.82 -6.84 4.49
N LEU A 88 8.31 -7.18 5.69
CA LEU A 88 9.55 -7.92 5.91
C LEU A 88 9.42 -9.43 5.66
N HIS A 89 8.20 -9.98 5.66
CA HIS A 89 7.98 -11.38 5.29
C HIS A 89 8.32 -11.62 3.81
N LEU A 90 9.37 -12.38 3.48
CA LEU A 90 9.64 -12.74 2.08
C LEU A 90 8.70 -13.84 1.60
N LYS A 91 8.24 -13.76 0.34
CA LYS A 91 7.43 -14.82 -0.31
C LYS A 91 8.13 -16.19 -0.35
N GLN A 92 9.45 -16.18 -0.30
CA GLN A 92 10.29 -17.39 -0.36
C GLN A 92 10.46 -18.06 0.99
N HIS A 93 9.99 -17.46 2.09
CA HIS A 93 9.99 -18.15 3.36
C HIS A 93 8.91 -19.24 3.34
N GLU A 94 9.29 -20.45 3.71
CA GLU A 94 8.38 -21.61 3.81
C GLU A 94 7.27 -21.40 4.84
N LYS A 95 7.42 -20.43 5.74
CA LYS A 95 6.45 -20.14 6.79
C LYS A 95 5.30 -19.28 6.25
N PRO A 96 4.04 -19.71 6.41
CA PRO A 96 2.89 -18.88 6.06
C PRO A 96 2.85 -17.62 6.94
N LEU A 97 2.21 -16.57 6.43
CA LEU A 97 1.99 -15.35 7.20
C LEU A 97 1.22 -15.66 8.50
N PRO A 98 1.57 -15.01 9.63
CA PRO A 98 0.79 -15.08 10.86
C PRO A 98 -0.68 -14.76 10.62
N ASN A 99 -1.57 -15.55 11.22
CA ASN A 99 -3.02 -15.43 10.98
C ASN A 99 -3.60 -14.11 11.51
N GLU A 100 -2.93 -13.48 12.46
CA GLU A 100 -3.26 -12.17 13.03
C GLU A 100 -3.40 -11.11 11.95
N TYR A 101 -2.55 -11.16 10.91
CA TYR A 101 -2.65 -10.24 9.78
C TYR A 101 -3.93 -10.46 8.96
N THR A 102 -4.31 -11.72 8.74
CA THR A 102 -5.54 -12.04 7.99
C THR A 102 -6.78 -11.68 8.81
N ILE A 103 -6.78 -11.92 10.13
CA ILE A 103 -7.90 -11.58 11.02
C ILE A 103 -8.16 -10.08 11.06
N LEU A 104 -7.12 -9.24 10.97
CA LEU A 104 -7.26 -7.79 10.97
C LEU A 104 -7.86 -7.24 9.67
N LEU A 105 -7.72 -7.95 8.55
CA LEU A 105 -8.07 -7.44 7.21
C LEU A 105 -9.53 -6.96 7.09
N PRO A 106 -10.58 -7.73 7.49
CA PRO A 106 -11.97 -7.28 7.34
C PRO A 106 -12.25 -5.96 8.07
N ALA A 107 -11.70 -5.76 9.26
CA ALA A 107 -11.87 -4.53 10.02
C ALA A 107 -11.28 -3.32 9.27
N LEU A 108 -10.09 -3.47 8.68
CA LEU A 108 -9.43 -2.42 7.91
C LEU A 108 -10.14 -2.09 6.60
N LEU A 109 -11.00 -2.98 6.09
CA LEU A 109 -11.76 -2.74 4.87
C LEU A 109 -13.08 -2.00 5.13
N THR A 110 -13.40 -1.67 6.38
CA THR A 110 -14.60 -0.93 6.76
C THR A 110 -14.50 0.54 6.29
N PRO A 111 -15.45 1.05 5.48
CA PRO A 111 -15.34 2.39 4.89
C PRO A 111 -15.19 3.55 5.88
N THR A 112 -15.77 3.44 7.07
CA THR A 112 -15.73 4.48 8.12
C THR A 112 -14.34 4.69 8.69
N LEU A 113 -13.49 3.67 8.71
CA LEU A 113 -12.12 3.78 9.19
C LEU A 113 -11.28 4.68 8.26
N TRP A 114 -11.63 4.72 6.97
CA TRP A 114 -10.98 5.54 5.94
C TRP A 114 -11.37 7.02 5.97
N ASP A 115 -12.26 7.43 6.86
CA ASP A 115 -12.51 8.86 7.14
C ASP A 115 -11.46 9.44 8.09
N ARG A 116 -10.73 8.59 8.82
CA ARG A 116 -9.66 8.98 9.73
C ARG A 116 -8.37 9.24 8.94
N SER A 117 -8.18 10.49 8.50
CA SER A 117 -7.04 10.89 7.66
C SER A 117 -5.66 10.48 8.21
N GLY A 118 -5.48 10.48 9.53
CA GLY A 118 -4.24 10.05 10.18
C GLY A 118 -3.93 8.55 10.03
N TYR A 119 -4.95 7.71 9.81
CA TYR A 119 -4.80 6.26 9.69
C TYR A 119 -4.46 5.85 8.25
N ILE A 120 -4.89 6.63 7.26
CA ILE A 120 -4.78 6.32 5.82
C ILE A 120 -3.36 5.86 5.44
N PRO A 121 -2.26 6.56 5.80
CA PRO A 121 -0.92 6.13 5.40
C PRO A 121 -0.59 4.71 5.87
N GLY A 122 -0.87 4.40 7.14
CA GLY A 122 -0.62 3.08 7.73
C GLY A 122 -1.51 1.99 7.12
N MET A 123 -2.80 2.28 6.91
CA MET A 123 -3.73 1.33 6.28
C MET A 123 -3.36 1.01 4.84
N VAL A 124 -2.94 2.01 4.05
CA VAL A 124 -2.52 1.80 2.66
C VAL A 124 -1.25 0.99 2.61
N GLN A 125 -0.27 1.29 3.47
CA GLN A 125 0.97 0.52 3.56
C GLN A 125 0.70 -0.93 3.99
N TYR A 126 -0.26 -1.12 4.91
CA TYR A 126 -0.69 -2.44 5.33
C TYR A 126 -1.31 -3.23 4.17
N LEU A 127 -2.29 -2.64 3.48
CA LEU A 127 -2.96 -3.30 2.36
C LEU A 127 -1.99 -3.58 1.20
N ASP A 128 -1.13 -2.63 0.83
CA ASP A 128 -0.09 -2.84 -0.20
C ASP A 128 0.82 -4.02 0.18
N SER A 129 1.30 -4.05 1.43
CA SER A 129 2.12 -5.15 1.92
C SER A 129 1.36 -6.47 1.90
N PHE A 130 0.11 -6.50 2.38
CA PHE A 130 -0.71 -7.70 2.41
C PHE A 130 -0.99 -8.24 1.01
N ILE A 131 -1.39 -7.38 0.06
CA ILE A 131 -1.60 -7.74 -1.36
C ILE A 131 -0.33 -8.37 -1.91
N ARG A 132 0.82 -7.73 -1.68
CA ARG A 132 2.10 -8.21 -2.20
C ARG A 132 2.49 -9.55 -1.61
N LYS A 133 2.17 -9.86 -0.36
CA LYS A 133 2.57 -11.13 0.27
C LYS A 133 1.53 -12.25 0.07
N ASN A 134 0.24 -11.94 0.09
CA ASN A 134 -0.82 -12.94 0.17
C ASN A 134 -2.10 -12.52 -0.58
N VAL A 135 -1.95 -12.18 -1.87
CA VAL A 135 -3.08 -11.86 -2.76
C VAL A 135 -4.09 -13.00 -2.86
N SER A 136 -3.66 -14.27 -2.73
CA SER A 136 -4.56 -15.43 -2.81
C SER A 136 -5.64 -15.39 -1.74
N VAL A 137 -5.31 -14.98 -0.51
CA VAL A 137 -6.29 -14.81 0.58
C VAL A 137 -7.31 -13.72 0.22
N ILE A 138 -6.87 -12.60 -0.38
CA ILE A 138 -7.79 -11.52 -0.82
C ILE A 138 -8.81 -12.06 -1.82
N LEU A 139 -8.34 -12.85 -2.78
CA LEU A 139 -9.19 -13.42 -3.83
C LEU A 139 -10.14 -14.48 -3.28
N SER A 140 -9.64 -15.41 -2.46
CA SER A 140 -10.47 -16.49 -1.90
C SER A 140 -11.51 -16.00 -0.89
N SER A 141 -11.24 -14.87 -0.22
CA SER A 141 -12.17 -14.25 0.74
C SER A 141 -13.05 -13.15 0.15
N ASN A 142 -13.06 -13.01 -1.18
CA ASN A 142 -13.85 -12.00 -1.92
C ASN A 142 -13.61 -10.55 -1.46
N GLN A 143 -12.40 -10.24 -0.98
CA GLN A 143 -12.05 -8.90 -0.46
C GLN A 143 -11.55 -7.95 -1.56
N LEU A 144 -11.44 -8.39 -2.81
CA LEU A 144 -11.04 -7.54 -3.94
C LEU A 144 -11.98 -6.34 -4.12
N ILE A 145 -13.31 -6.58 -4.11
CA ILE A 145 -14.31 -5.52 -4.32
C ILE A 145 -14.24 -4.45 -3.21
N PRO A 146 -14.21 -4.80 -1.91
CA PRO A 146 -13.96 -3.82 -0.85
C PRO A 146 -12.71 -2.96 -1.06
N ILE A 147 -11.59 -3.56 -1.47
CA ILE A 147 -10.34 -2.84 -1.74
C ILE A 147 -10.51 -1.88 -2.93
N LEU A 148 -11.24 -2.26 -3.98
CA LEU A 148 -11.57 -1.38 -5.09
C LEU A 148 -12.46 -0.20 -4.66
N GLY A 149 -13.40 -0.42 -3.75
CA GLY A 149 -14.20 0.65 -3.15
C GLY A 149 -13.34 1.66 -2.38
N ILE A 150 -12.35 1.17 -1.62
CA ILE A 150 -11.38 2.03 -0.92
C ILE A 150 -10.52 2.80 -1.91
N PHE A 151 -10.02 2.15 -2.96
CA PHE A 151 -9.32 2.83 -4.06
C PHE A 151 -10.14 3.99 -4.60
N GLN A 152 -11.42 3.77 -4.93
CA GLN A 152 -12.30 4.82 -5.46
C GLN A 152 -12.45 6.00 -4.48
N LYS A 153 -12.64 5.70 -3.18
CA LYS A 153 -12.70 6.70 -2.11
C LYS A 153 -11.41 7.54 -2.03
N LEU A 154 -10.25 6.90 -2.11
CA LEU A 154 -8.95 7.57 -2.05
C LEU A 154 -8.72 8.48 -3.27
N ILE A 155 -9.05 8.01 -4.47
CA ILE A 155 -8.88 8.80 -5.72
C ILE A 155 -9.75 10.07 -5.73
N ALA A 156 -10.92 10.04 -5.10
CA ALA A 156 -11.78 11.22 -5.01
C ALA A 156 -11.11 12.39 -4.25
N SER A 157 -10.21 12.10 -3.29
CA SER A 157 -9.56 13.12 -2.45
C SER A 157 -8.21 13.59 -3.02
N LYS A 158 -8.03 14.91 -3.19
CA LYS A 158 -6.72 15.51 -3.56
C LYS A 158 -5.63 15.24 -2.53
N ALA A 159 -5.99 15.05 -1.27
CA ALA A 159 -5.04 14.73 -0.23
C ALA A 159 -4.56 13.27 -0.28
N HIS A 160 -5.35 12.36 -0.88
CA HIS A 160 -5.13 10.91 -0.76
C HIS A 160 -5.06 10.15 -2.08
N ASP A 161 -5.25 10.81 -3.22
CA ASP A 161 -5.27 10.16 -4.54
C ASP A 161 -3.99 9.36 -4.87
N HIS A 162 -2.82 9.83 -4.43
CA HIS A 162 -1.56 9.09 -4.54
C HIS A 162 -1.56 7.76 -3.78
N TYR A 163 -2.29 7.66 -2.67
CA TYR A 163 -2.47 6.39 -1.96
C TYR A 163 -3.38 5.45 -2.74
N GLY A 164 -4.46 5.98 -3.34
CA GLY A 164 -5.32 5.20 -4.24
C GLY A 164 -4.52 4.63 -5.42
N LEU A 165 -3.68 5.45 -6.05
CA LEU A 165 -2.78 5.03 -7.13
C LEU A 165 -1.77 3.96 -6.69
N SER A 166 -1.22 4.07 -5.48
CA SER A 166 -0.33 3.05 -4.91
C SER A 166 -1.05 1.73 -4.72
N LEU A 167 -2.26 1.76 -4.14
CA LEU A 167 -3.06 0.58 -3.84
C LEU A 167 -3.46 -0.17 -5.13
N ILE A 168 -3.97 0.54 -6.13
CA ILE A 168 -4.35 -0.08 -7.40
C ILE A 168 -3.14 -0.60 -8.18
N SER A 169 -1.98 0.05 -8.07
CA SER A 169 -0.73 -0.46 -8.63
C SER A 169 -0.34 -1.80 -8.00
N ALA A 170 -0.50 -1.95 -6.68
CA ALA A 170 -0.24 -3.21 -5.99
C ALA A 170 -1.16 -4.34 -6.49
N LEU A 171 -2.45 -4.04 -6.68
CA LEU A 171 -3.41 -5.00 -7.23
C LEU A 171 -3.03 -5.43 -8.65
N VAL A 172 -2.75 -4.48 -9.56
CA VAL A 172 -2.37 -4.79 -10.94
C VAL A 172 -1.10 -5.66 -11.00
N GLN A 173 -0.15 -5.45 -10.09
CA GLN A 173 1.08 -6.26 -10.03
C GLN A 173 0.87 -7.68 -9.52
N CYS A 174 -0.17 -7.92 -8.71
CA CYS A 174 -0.34 -9.18 -7.98
C CYS A 174 -1.55 -10.00 -8.42
N VAL A 175 -2.59 -9.37 -8.98
CA VAL A 175 -3.83 -10.02 -9.41
C VAL A 175 -3.71 -10.44 -10.88
N PRO A 176 -4.02 -11.70 -11.23
CA PRO A 176 -4.05 -12.13 -12.63
C PRO A 176 -5.02 -11.32 -13.48
N LEU A 177 -4.68 -11.12 -14.75
CA LEU A 177 -5.51 -10.35 -15.69
C LEU A 177 -6.95 -10.87 -15.75
N ASP A 178 -7.16 -12.18 -15.82
CA ASP A 178 -8.51 -12.77 -15.94
C ASP A 178 -9.42 -12.40 -14.77
N THR A 179 -8.88 -12.34 -13.56
CA THR A 179 -9.62 -11.92 -12.36
C THR A 179 -9.86 -10.41 -12.35
N MET A 180 -8.91 -9.63 -12.84
CA MET A 180 -8.99 -8.16 -12.82
C MET A 180 -9.84 -7.58 -13.95
N LYS A 181 -9.95 -8.30 -15.08
CA LYS A 181 -10.58 -7.88 -16.34
C LYS A 181 -11.97 -7.25 -16.18
N PRO A 182 -12.89 -7.80 -15.36
CA PRO A 182 -14.22 -7.21 -15.20
C PRO A 182 -14.22 -5.78 -14.62
N TYR A 183 -13.14 -5.39 -13.93
CA TYR A 183 -13.06 -4.14 -13.19
C TYR A 183 -12.21 -3.07 -13.89
N LEU A 184 -11.42 -3.44 -14.90
CA LEU A 184 -10.41 -2.56 -15.51
C LEU A 184 -10.99 -1.29 -16.10
N ILE A 185 -12.14 -1.41 -16.79
CA ILE A 185 -12.80 -0.27 -17.42
C ILE A 185 -13.21 0.75 -16.36
N ASP A 186 -13.83 0.30 -15.27
CA ASP A 186 -14.30 1.22 -14.21
C ASP A 186 -13.14 1.84 -13.44
N ILE A 187 -12.07 1.09 -13.20
CA ILE A 187 -10.83 1.63 -12.61
C ILE A 187 -10.25 2.74 -13.48
N LEU A 188 -10.11 2.49 -14.79
CA LEU A 188 -9.56 3.47 -15.73
C LEU A 188 -10.48 4.68 -15.88
N LYS A 189 -11.81 4.49 -15.90
CA LYS A 189 -12.79 5.59 -15.88
C LYS A 189 -12.60 6.49 -14.67
N VAL A 190 -12.51 5.92 -13.47
CA VAL A 190 -12.29 6.68 -12.22
C VAL A 190 -11.01 7.52 -12.30
N LEU A 191 -9.93 6.95 -12.82
CA LEU A 191 -8.65 7.66 -12.99
C LEU A 191 -8.73 8.77 -14.04
N VAL A 192 -9.37 8.52 -15.18
CA VAL A 192 -9.51 9.51 -16.26
C VAL A 192 -10.42 10.68 -15.83
N ILE A 193 -11.54 10.40 -15.16
CA ILE A 193 -12.41 11.43 -14.60
C ILE A 193 -11.62 12.29 -13.61
N ARG A 194 -10.78 11.67 -12.77
CA ARG A 194 -9.95 12.41 -11.84
C ARG A 194 -8.90 13.27 -12.54
N LEU A 195 -8.28 12.75 -13.60
CA LEU A 195 -7.33 13.49 -14.43
C LEU A 195 -7.98 14.74 -15.04
N GLN A 196 -9.25 14.68 -15.44
CA GLN A 196 -9.98 15.81 -16.03
C GLN A 196 -10.44 16.84 -14.98
N THR A 197 -10.95 16.38 -13.84
CA THR A 197 -11.64 17.24 -12.85
C THR A 197 -10.73 17.78 -11.75
N GLY A 198 -9.58 17.15 -11.50
CA GLY A 198 -8.78 17.42 -10.32
C GLY A 198 -7.28 17.20 -10.51
N LYS A 199 -6.74 17.44 -11.71
CA LYS A 199 -5.31 17.26 -12.03
C LYS A 199 -4.42 17.99 -11.02
N THR A 200 -3.45 17.27 -10.46
CA THR A 200 -2.32 17.84 -9.71
C THR A 200 -1.03 17.22 -10.23
N VAL A 201 0.11 17.89 -10.05
CA VAL A 201 1.43 17.36 -10.47
C VAL A 201 1.69 15.98 -9.86
N LYS A 202 1.46 15.85 -8.55
CA LYS A 202 1.64 14.58 -7.82
C LYS A 202 0.73 13.48 -8.35
N TYR A 203 -0.54 13.78 -8.61
CA TYR A 203 -1.50 12.84 -9.17
C TYR A 203 -1.04 12.36 -10.56
N THR A 204 -0.68 13.29 -11.44
CA THR A 204 -0.24 12.96 -12.80
C THR A 204 1.01 12.09 -12.80
N GLN A 205 2.03 12.42 -12.00
CA GLN A 205 3.24 11.60 -11.89
C GLN A 205 2.92 10.18 -11.43
N LYS A 206 2.06 10.02 -10.42
CA LYS A 206 1.65 8.69 -9.93
C LYS A 206 0.73 7.95 -10.91
N LEU A 207 -0.09 8.66 -11.68
CA LEU A 207 -0.89 8.07 -12.75
C LEU A 207 0.00 7.49 -13.85
N LEU A 208 1.04 8.23 -14.28
CA LEU A 208 2.00 7.73 -15.27
C LEU A 208 2.74 6.48 -14.77
N CYS A 209 3.12 6.45 -13.49
CA CYS A 209 3.70 5.26 -12.87
C CYS A 209 2.72 4.08 -12.91
N PHE A 210 1.46 4.30 -12.52
CA PHE A 210 0.43 3.27 -12.57
C PHE A 210 0.21 2.74 -13.99
N LEU A 211 0.05 3.61 -14.99
CA LEU A 211 -0.14 3.17 -16.38
C LEU A 211 1.08 2.41 -16.90
N SER A 212 2.29 2.79 -16.46
CA SER A 212 3.51 2.05 -16.81
C SER A 212 3.50 0.64 -16.21
N ILE A 213 3.10 0.51 -14.94
CA ILE A 213 2.90 -0.78 -14.28
C ILE A 213 1.83 -1.60 -14.99
N PHE A 214 0.71 -0.98 -15.37
CA PHE A 214 -0.36 -1.62 -16.12
C PHE A 214 0.14 -2.23 -17.42
N VAL A 215 0.83 -1.45 -18.24
CA VAL A 215 1.36 -1.93 -19.53
C VAL A 215 2.36 -3.06 -19.34
N VAL A 216 3.23 -2.97 -18.32
CA VAL A 216 4.22 -4.02 -18.03
C VAL A 216 3.57 -5.34 -17.60
N HIS A 217 2.48 -5.28 -16.83
CA HIS A 217 1.85 -6.49 -16.26
C HIS A 217 0.72 -7.07 -17.12
N TYR A 218 -0.09 -6.22 -17.77
CA TYR A 218 -1.26 -6.64 -18.54
C TYR A 218 -1.11 -6.39 -20.05
N GLY A 219 -0.07 -5.68 -20.48
CA GLY A 219 0.20 -5.42 -21.88
C GLY A 219 -0.49 -4.16 -22.42
N THR A 220 0.09 -3.61 -23.49
CA THR A 220 -0.35 -2.36 -24.11
C THR A 220 -1.71 -2.51 -24.81
N GLU A 221 -1.96 -3.66 -25.44
CA GLU A 221 -3.23 -3.97 -26.12
C GLU A 221 -4.42 -3.92 -25.16
N VAL A 222 -4.26 -4.48 -23.96
CA VAL A 222 -5.29 -4.48 -22.93
C VAL A 222 -5.56 -3.06 -22.44
N LEU A 223 -4.51 -2.24 -22.25
CA LEU A 223 -4.69 -0.84 -21.88
C LEU A 223 -5.43 -0.05 -22.96
N ALA A 224 -5.00 -0.19 -24.22
CA ALA A 224 -5.60 0.52 -25.35
C ALA A 224 -7.08 0.16 -25.51
N SER A 225 -7.40 -1.13 -25.61
CA SER A 225 -8.78 -1.62 -25.75
C SER A 225 -9.68 -1.21 -24.58
N SER A 226 -9.15 -1.23 -23.35
CA SER A 226 -9.90 -0.79 -22.16
C SER A 226 -10.16 0.72 -22.17
N LEU A 227 -9.20 1.54 -22.59
CA LEU A 227 -9.38 2.99 -22.71
C LEU A 227 -10.28 3.37 -23.89
N ASP A 228 -10.18 2.68 -25.02
CA ASP A 228 -11.05 2.89 -26.19
C ASP A 228 -12.51 2.54 -25.89
N SER A 229 -12.75 1.57 -25.02
CA SER A 229 -14.09 1.25 -24.50
C SER A 229 -14.71 2.39 -23.67
N ILE A 230 -13.90 3.32 -23.17
CA ILE A 230 -14.37 4.53 -22.48
C ILE A 230 -14.62 5.63 -23.49
N GLN A 231 -13.62 5.90 -24.34
CA GLN A 231 -13.68 6.88 -25.41
C GLN A 231 -12.66 6.48 -26.49
N PRO A 232 -13.04 6.49 -27.78
CA PRO A 232 -12.09 6.19 -28.86
C PRO A 232 -10.85 7.08 -28.82
N GLN A 233 -9.68 6.48 -29.06
CA GLN A 233 -8.37 7.14 -29.11
C GLN A 233 -7.92 7.78 -27.78
N LEU A 234 -8.53 7.39 -26.67
CA LEU A 234 -8.24 7.98 -25.36
C LEU A 234 -6.79 7.71 -24.92
N LEU A 235 -6.22 6.54 -25.23
CA LEU A 235 -4.81 6.26 -24.93
C LEU A 235 -3.88 7.23 -25.67
N LEU A 236 -4.12 7.47 -26.96
CA LEU A 236 -3.33 8.40 -27.77
C LEU A 236 -3.43 9.83 -27.21
N LEU A 237 -4.63 10.26 -26.82
CA LEU A 237 -4.84 11.56 -26.19
C LEU A 237 -4.04 11.69 -24.89
N ILE A 238 -4.09 10.68 -24.02
CA ILE A 238 -3.33 10.66 -22.77
C ILE A 238 -1.83 10.71 -23.04
N ILE A 239 -1.33 9.97 -24.03
CA ILE A 239 0.10 9.98 -24.40
C ILE A 239 0.53 11.38 -24.83
N GLN A 240 -0.19 11.98 -25.78
CA GLN A 240 0.17 13.27 -26.36
C GLN A 240 -0.01 14.44 -25.39
N GLN A 241 -1.10 14.44 -24.62
CA GLN A 241 -1.46 15.59 -23.79
C GLN A 241 -0.91 15.52 -22.37
N VAL A 242 -0.57 14.33 -21.88
CA VAL A 242 -0.16 14.12 -20.49
C VAL A 242 1.18 13.40 -20.43
N TRP A 243 1.30 12.20 -20.99
CA TRP A 243 2.48 11.36 -20.79
C TRP A 243 3.78 12.03 -21.27
N ILE A 244 3.84 12.45 -22.53
CA ILE A 244 5.05 13.04 -23.12
C ILE A 244 5.46 14.32 -22.38
N LYS A 245 4.47 15.14 -22.00
CA LYS A 245 4.70 16.43 -21.34
C LYS A 245 5.14 16.28 -19.90
N ASP A 246 4.51 15.36 -19.15
CA ASP A 246 4.65 15.28 -17.70
C ASP A 246 5.67 14.22 -17.24
N VAL A 247 6.05 13.24 -18.07
CA VAL A 247 7.01 12.18 -17.69
C VAL A 247 8.39 12.73 -17.33
N VAL A 248 8.80 13.84 -17.96
CA VAL A 248 10.09 14.51 -17.67
C VAL A 248 10.13 15.14 -16.28
N SER A 249 8.97 15.38 -15.66
CA SER A 249 8.87 15.95 -14.31
C SER A 249 9.10 14.92 -13.19
N ILE A 250 9.19 13.63 -13.52
CA ILE A 250 9.33 12.55 -12.55
C ILE A 250 10.77 12.52 -12.02
N GLY A 251 10.98 13.09 -10.84
CA GLY A 251 12.30 13.20 -10.21
C GLY A 251 12.75 11.94 -9.46
N ASN A 252 11.82 11.15 -8.91
CA ASN A 252 12.18 9.95 -8.14
C ASN A 252 12.75 8.87 -9.06
N PHE A 253 13.92 8.31 -8.71
CA PHE A 253 14.62 7.32 -9.55
C PHE A 253 13.79 6.06 -9.84
N ILE A 254 13.08 5.54 -8.84
CA ILE A 254 12.27 4.32 -8.99
C ILE A 254 11.08 4.59 -9.91
N ASP A 255 10.36 5.69 -9.67
CA ASP A 255 9.23 6.11 -10.51
C ASP A 255 9.69 6.38 -11.95
N ARG A 256 10.83 7.05 -12.13
CA ARG A 256 11.40 7.34 -13.45
C ARG A 256 11.79 6.05 -14.18
N LYS A 257 12.41 5.08 -13.49
CA LYS A 257 12.70 3.76 -14.06
C LYS A 257 11.41 3.05 -14.50
N CYS A 258 10.38 3.09 -13.66
CA CYS A 258 9.08 2.51 -13.97
C CYS A 258 8.49 3.12 -15.25
N CYS A 259 8.46 4.44 -15.34
CA CYS A 259 7.94 5.14 -16.52
C CYS A 259 8.79 4.92 -17.77
N ALA A 260 10.11 4.82 -17.65
CA ALA A 260 10.98 4.51 -18.79
C ALA A 260 10.66 3.13 -19.38
N ILE A 261 10.46 2.12 -18.53
CA ILE A 261 10.08 0.76 -18.97
C ILE A 261 8.68 0.79 -19.60
N GLY A 262 7.71 1.43 -18.96
CA GLY A 262 6.35 1.56 -19.51
C GLY A 262 6.32 2.28 -20.86
N SER A 263 7.09 3.36 -21.01
CA SER A 263 7.26 4.08 -22.27
C SER A 263 7.93 3.23 -23.34
N ALA A 264 8.95 2.44 -23.00
CA ALA A 264 9.56 1.50 -23.94
C ALA A 264 8.52 0.48 -24.44
N SER A 265 7.74 -0.12 -23.54
CA SER A 265 6.68 -1.07 -23.91
C SER A 265 5.59 -0.45 -24.79
N LEU A 266 5.25 0.83 -24.57
CA LEU A 266 4.33 1.57 -25.44
C LEU A 266 4.92 1.78 -26.84
N LEU A 267 6.18 2.20 -26.93
CA LEU A 267 6.87 2.48 -28.20
C LEU A 267 7.12 1.23 -29.04
N THR A 268 7.36 0.08 -28.41
CA THR A 268 7.56 -1.20 -29.11
C THR A 268 6.25 -1.90 -29.46
N SER A 269 5.10 -1.33 -29.07
CA SER A 269 3.80 -1.93 -29.32
C SER A 269 3.40 -1.80 -30.78
N LYS A 270 2.71 -2.82 -31.32
CA LYS A 270 2.22 -2.87 -32.70
C LYS A 270 0.86 -2.17 -32.89
N ILE A 271 0.32 -1.59 -31.84
CA ILE A 271 -1.03 -0.99 -31.84
C ILE A 271 -1.05 0.49 -32.25
N PHE A 272 0.13 1.10 -32.44
CA PHE A 272 0.30 2.47 -32.89
C PHE A 272 0.82 2.52 -34.32
#